data_AF-A0A1Y2PFD3-F1
#
_entry.id   AF-A0A1Y2PFD3-F1
#
_cell.length_a   1.000
_cell.length_b   1.000
_cell.length_c   1.000
_cell.angle_alpha   90.00
_cell.angle_beta   90.00
_cell.angle_gamma   90.00
#
_symmetry.space_group_name_H-M   'P 1'
#
loop_
_entity.id
_entity.type
_entity.pdbx_description
1 polymer ?
#
loop_
_entity_poly.entity_id
_entity_poly.type
_entity_poly.pdbx_seq_one_letter_code
_entity_poly.pdbx_strand_id
1 'polypeptide(L)'
;MLEIRPNCEHCGKDLPNISTEAMICSFECTYCKSCALEIFENVCPSCSGNFVERPIRPSIMIEKYPASTQRIFKPKDLEKVKTNSNQFKNIEPVKR
;
A
#
# COMPACT_ATOMS: atom_id res chain seq x y z
N MET A 1 -15.02 -0.06 -6.24
CA MET A 1 -14.95 0.26 -4.79
C MET A 1 -13.66 -0.32 -4.26
N LEU A 2 -12.91 0.39 -3.41
CA LEU A 2 -11.64 -0.10 -2.89
C LEU A 2 -11.79 -1.50 -2.27
N GLU A 3 -10.87 -2.40 -2.60
CA GLU A 3 -10.93 -3.79 -2.15
C GLU A 3 -10.70 -3.93 -0.63
N ILE A 4 -9.94 -3.02 -0.03
CA ILE A 4 -9.52 -3.06 1.39
C ILE A 4 -8.81 -4.38 1.69
N ARG A 5 -7.64 -4.57 1.07
CA ARG A 5 -6.82 -5.77 1.24
C ARG A 5 -6.39 -5.96 2.71
N PRO A 6 -6.49 -7.16 3.26
CA PRO A 6 -6.35 -7.40 4.70
C PRO A 6 -4.89 -7.49 5.17
N ASN A 7 -3.90 -7.33 4.28
CA ASN A 7 -2.49 -7.47 4.64
C ASN A 7 -1.55 -6.60 3.78
N CYS A 8 -0.33 -6.40 4.29
CA CYS A 8 0.78 -5.81 3.55
C CYS A 8 1.25 -6.80 2.47
N GLU A 9 1.30 -6.35 1.22
CA GLU A 9 1.70 -7.21 0.10
C GLU A 9 3.18 -7.63 0.15
N HIS A 10 4.02 -6.87 0.85
CA HIS A 10 5.45 -7.16 0.92
C HIS A 10 5.84 -8.08 2.09
N CYS A 11 5.48 -7.70 3.31
CA CYS A 11 5.89 -8.40 4.54
C CYS A 11 4.78 -9.29 5.14
N GLY A 12 3.57 -9.25 4.59
CA GLY A 12 2.45 -10.08 5.05
C GLY A 12 1.74 -9.60 6.31
N LYS A 13 2.19 -8.49 6.95
CA LYS A 13 1.57 -7.90 8.16
C LYS A 13 0.07 -7.69 7.99
N ASP A 14 -0.72 -8.00 9.01
CA ASP A 14 -2.17 -7.79 9.01
C ASP A 14 -2.52 -6.30 8.97
N LEU A 15 -3.42 -5.95 8.05
CA LEU A 15 -3.93 -4.61 7.80
C LEU A 15 -5.47 -4.65 7.71
N PRO A 16 -6.17 -4.99 8.80
CA PRO A 16 -7.63 -5.02 8.83
C PRO A 16 -8.24 -3.66 8.45
N ASN A 17 -9.52 -3.61 8.10
CA ASN A 17 -10.22 -2.38 7.68
C ASN A 17 -9.93 -1.16 8.58
N ILE A 18 -9.85 -1.37 9.90
CA ILE A 18 -9.61 -0.32 10.91
C ILE A 18 -8.12 0.03 11.11
N SER A 19 -7.21 -0.61 10.38
CA SER A 19 -5.76 -0.41 10.55
C SER A 19 -5.35 1.00 10.15
N THR A 20 -4.70 1.71 11.07
CA THR A 20 -4.08 3.02 10.85
C THR A 20 -2.68 2.93 10.23
N GLU A 21 -2.20 1.71 9.97
CA GLU A 21 -0.89 1.45 9.37
C GLU A 21 -0.99 1.08 7.89
N ALA A 22 -2.19 0.92 7.35
CA ALA A 22 -2.39 0.57 5.96
C ALA A 22 -2.14 1.78 5.06
N MET A 23 -1.19 1.65 4.15
CA MET A 23 -0.90 2.62 3.11
C MET A 23 -1.34 2.05 1.76
N ILE A 24 -1.86 2.89 0.88
CA ILE A 24 -2.40 2.51 -0.44
C ILE A 24 -1.90 3.47 -1.53
N CYS A 25 -1.69 2.95 -2.74
CA CYS A 25 -1.45 3.77 -3.94
C CYS A 25 -2.69 3.81 -4.85
N SER A 26 -2.63 4.56 -5.95
CA SER A 26 -3.74 4.69 -6.92
C SER A 26 -4.15 3.37 -7.61
N PHE A 27 -3.30 2.35 -7.60
CA PHE A 27 -3.56 1.01 -8.15
C PHE A 27 -3.91 -0.02 -7.05
N GLU A 28 -4.23 0.46 -5.85
CA GLU A 28 -4.62 -0.35 -4.70
C GLU A 28 -3.53 -1.31 -4.17
N CYS A 29 -2.25 -1.10 -4.54
CA CYS A 29 -1.15 -1.78 -3.86
C CYS A 29 -1.18 -1.38 -2.38
N THR A 30 -1.28 -2.36 -1.49
CA THR A 30 -1.43 -2.14 -0.05
C THR A 30 -0.19 -2.59 0.70
N TYR A 31 0.41 -1.68 1.47
CA TYR A 31 1.58 -1.96 2.30
C TYR A 31 1.42 -1.36 3.69
N CYS A 32 2.14 -1.87 4.68
CA CYS A 32 2.18 -1.21 5.98
C CYS A 32 3.05 0.05 5.93
N LYS A 33 2.85 0.98 6.87
CA LYS A 33 3.61 2.23 7.00
C LYS A 33 5.13 2.02 6.90
N SER A 34 5.69 1.03 7.61
CA SER A 34 7.13 0.72 7.54
C SER A 34 7.58 0.33 6.13
N CYS A 35 6.91 -0.60 5.44
CA CYS A 35 7.28 -0.94 4.07
C CYS A 35 7.12 0.26 3.12
N ALA A 36 6.01 0.99 3.21
CA ALA A 36 5.70 2.09 2.31
C ALA A 36 6.64 3.30 2.45
N LEU A 37 7.02 3.64 3.69
CA LEU A 37 7.76 4.86 3.99
C LEU A 37 9.25 4.62 4.24
N GLU A 38 9.63 3.50 4.87
CA GLU A 38 11.02 3.23 5.22
C GLU A 38 11.71 2.38 4.15
N ILE A 39 11.05 1.34 3.62
CA ILE A 39 11.65 0.45 2.61
C ILE A 39 11.49 1.04 1.21
N PHE A 40 10.31 1.57 0.90
CA PHE A 40 9.95 2.07 -0.43
C PHE A 40 10.09 3.58 -0.57
N GLU A 41 10.45 4.29 0.50
CA GLU A 41 10.70 5.74 0.51
C GLU A 41 9.59 6.57 -0.18
N ASN A 42 8.32 6.18 0.04
CA ASN A 42 7.13 6.78 -0.57
C ASN A 42 7.08 6.71 -2.12
N VAL A 43 7.71 5.68 -2.70
CA VAL A 43 7.68 5.34 -4.13
C VAL A 43 7.14 3.92 -4.30
N CYS A 44 5.95 3.78 -4.86
CA CYS A 44 5.35 2.46 -5.06
C CYS A 44 6.23 1.60 -5.99
N PRO A 45 6.64 0.39 -5.57
CA PRO A 45 7.52 -0.46 -6.38
C PRO A 45 6.82 -1.11 -7.58
N SER A 46 5.53 -0.82 -7.81
CA SER A 46 4.77 -1.35 -8.94
C SER A 46 4.25 -0.28 -9.90
N CYS A 47 4.08 0.97 -9.47
CA CYS A 47 3.61 2.06 -10.33
C CYS A 47 4.38 3.37 -10.18
N SER A 48 5.41 3.42 -9.33
CA SER A 48 6.21 4.60 -8.99
C SER A 48 5.47 5.79 -8.35
N GLY A 49 4.13 5.71 -8.23
CA GLY A 49 3.32 6.70 -7.52
C GLY A 49 3.61 6.79 -6.02
N ASN A 50 2.96 7.72 -5.34
CA ASN A 50 3.07 7.86 -3.88
C ASN A 50 2.11 6.96 -3.12
N PHE A 51 2.33 6.88 -1.81
CA PHE A 51 1.41 6.28 -0.87
C PHE A 51 0.65 7.35 -0.10
N VAL A 52 -0.57 7.00 0.28
CA VAL A 52 -1.39 7.72 1.26
C VAL A 52 -1.97 6.72 2.26
N GLU A 53 -2.43 7.19 3.41
CA GLU A 53 -3.15 6.34 4.35
C GLU A 53 -4.42 5.78 3.69
N ARG A 54 -4.66 4.48 3.85
CA ARG A 54 -5.84 3.82 3.30
C ARG A 54 -7.08 4.27 4.07
N PRO A 55 -8.12 4.79 3.40
CA PRO A 55 -9.36 5.15 4.06
C PRO A 55 -10.02 3.95 4.77
N ILE A 56 -10.54 4.20 5.97
CA ILE A 56 -11.31 3.22 6.74
C ILE A 56 -12.74 3.20 6.22
N ARG A 57 -13.28 2.01 5.92
CA ARG A 57 -14.71 1.86 5.63
C ARG A 57 -15.51 1.86 6.94
N PRO A 58 -16.48 2.76 7.13
CA PRO A 58 -17.31 2.78 8.34
C PRO A 58 -18.02 1.45 8.58
N SER A 59 -18.26 1.11 9.85
CA SER A 59 -18.90 -0.15 10.27
C SER A 59 -20.25 -0.39 9.58
N ILE A 60 -21.09 0.64 9.48
CA ILE A 60 -22.40 0.56 8.80
C ILE A 60 -22.27 0.17 7.31
N MET A 61 -21.16 0.52 6.66
CA MET A 61 -20.90 0.17 5.27
C MET A 61 -20.22 -1.18 5.12
N ILE A 62 -19.63 -1.75 6.17
CA ILE A 62 -18.99 -3.08 6.12
C ILE A 62 -20.01 -4.20 5.95
N GLU A 63 -21.20 -4.08 6.55
CA GLU A 63 -22.27 -5.07 6.39
C GLU A 63 -22.75 -5.16 4.93
N LYS A 64 -22.83 -4.00 4.26
CA LYS A 64 -23.28 -3.91 2.86
C LYS A 64 -22.14 -4.14 1.86
N TYR A 65 -20.93 -3.73 2.22
CA TYR A 65 -19.74 -3.73 1.37
C TYR A 65 -18.52 -4.22 2.18
N PRO A 66 -18.41 -5.53 2.42
CA PRO A 66 -17.36 -6.09 3.26
C PRO A 66 -15.96 -5.78 2.71
N ALA A 67 -14.99 -5.68 3.62
CA ALA A 67 -13.58 -5.65 3.24
C ALA A 67 -13.17 -7.00 2.65
N SER A 68 -12.16 -7.01 1.77
CA SER A 68 -11.67 -8.25 1.17
C SER A 68 -11.09 -9.19 2.22
N THR A 69 -11.42 -10.47 2.07
CA THR A 69 -10.82 -11.58 2.83
C THR A 69 -9.61 -12.17 2.09
N GLN A 70 -9.40 -11.79 0.83
CA GLN A 70 -8.31 -12.29 0.02
C GLN A 70 -7.00 -11.64 0.45
N ARG A 71 -6.08 -12.46 0.97
CA ARG A 71 -4.72 -12.02 1.24
C ARG A 71 -3.91 -11.99 -0.05
N ILE A 72 -3.11 -10.94 -0.22
CA ILE A 72 -2.15 -10.83 -1.33
C ILE A 72 -0.76 -10.77 -0.73
N PHE A 73 0.05 -11.80 -0.96
CA PHE A 73 1.45 -11.83 -0.56
C PHE A 73 2.32 -11.88 -1.82
N LYS A 74 2.95 -10.75 -2.14
CA LYS A 74 3.81 -10.55 -3.30
C LYS A 74 5.05 -9.73 -2.90
N PRO A 75 5.99 -10.34 -2.12
CA PRO A 75 7.22 -9.68 -1.72
C PRO A 75 7.96 -9.08 -2.90
N LYS A 76 8.47 -7.85 -2.73
CA LYS A 76 9.24 -7.15 -3.74
C LYS A 76 10.72 -7.42 -3.54
N ASP A 77 11.42 -7.50 -4.66
CA ASP A 77 12.88 -7.57 -4.71
C ASP A 77 13.48 -6.25 -4.20
N LEU A 78 14.25 -6.31 -3.13
CA LEU A 78 14.76 -5.12 -2.44
C LEU A 78 15.78 -4.34 -3.28
N GLU A 79 16.56 -5.00 -4.15
CA GLU A 79 17.52 -4.31 -5.02
C GLU A 79 16.78 -3.49 -6.09
N LYS A 80 15.72 -4.07 -6.67
CA LYS A 80 14.86 -3.37 -7.64
C LYS A 80 14.09 -2.23 -6.99
N VAL A 81 13.57 -2.46 -5.78
CA VAL A 81 12.90 -1.44 -4.97
C VAL A 81 13.83 -0.26 -4.71
N LYS A 82 15.07 -0.52 -4.29
CA LYS A 82 16.04 0.52 -3.99
C LYS A 82 16.41 1.33 -5.24
N THR A 83 16.60 0.65 -6.36
CA THR A 83 16.83 1.29 -7.66
C THR A 83 15.67 2.21 -8.04
N ASN A 84 14.43 1.72 -7.95
CA ASN A 84 13.22 2.49 -8.25
C ASN A 84 13.05 3.70 -7.31
N SER A 85 13.24 3.48 -6.01
CA SER A 85 13.08 4.53 -5.00
C SER A 85 14.11 5.65 -5.22
N ASN A 86 15.38 5.31 -5.45
CA ASN A 86 16.42 6.29 -5.76
C ASN A 86 16.14 7.10 -7.01
N GLN A 87 15.52 6.49 -8.02
CA GLN A 87 15.15 7.18 -9.26
C GLN A 87 14.04 8.22 -9.04
N PHE A 88 13.03 7.92 -8.21
CA PHE A 88 11.78 8.70 -8.16
C PHE A 88 11.51 9.46 -6.86
N LYS A 89 12.18 9.16 -5.75
CA LYS A 89 11.84 9.71 -4.42
C LYS A 89 11.88 11.24 -4.33
N ASN A 90 12.79 11.85 -5.09
CA ASN A 90 12.99 13.30 -5.13
C ASN A 90 12.19 13.99 -6.25
N ILE A 91 11.37 13.25 -6.99
CA ILE A 91 10.51 13.76 -8.05
C ILE A 91 9.08 13.83 -7.51
N GLU A 92 8.41 14.96 -7.73
CA GLU A 92 7.00 15.14 -7.37
C GLU A 92 6.15 14.01 -7.98
N PRO A 93 5.21 13.39 -7.23
CA PRO A 93 4.48 12.21 -7.71
C PRO A 93 3.80 12.36 -9.08
N VAL A 94 3.36 13.57 -9.44
CA VAL A 94 2.74 13.88 -10.73
C VAL A 94 3.74 13.91 -11.91
N LYS A 95 5.04 13.96 -11.64
CA LYS A 95 6.14 14.04 -12.61
C LYS A 95 7.04 12.79 -12.64
N ARG A 96 6.71 11.77 -11.85
CA ARG A 96 7.45 10.50 -11.82
C ARG A 96 7.20 9.67 -13.08
#